data_AF-A0A7S0A902-F1
#
_entry.id   AF-A0A7S0A902-F1
#
_cell.length_a   1.000
_cell.length_b   1.000
_cell.length_c   1.000
_cell.angle_alpha   90.00
_cell.angle_beta   90.00
_cell.angle_gamma   90.00
#
_symmetry.space_group_name_H-M   'P 1'
#
loop_
_entity.id
_entity.type
_entity.pdbx_description
1 polymer ?
#
loop_
_entity_poly.entity_id
_entity_poly.type
_entity_poly.pdbx_seq_one_letter_code
_entity_poly.pdbx_strand_id
1 'polypeptide(L)'
;SGSFQVEVARDSAPPVTFTTPWANQGRVSMTTQTAVVSASLQLSLQCQAPDGSEWQWWLVDVTSQRLVERLGMDPGFPSEEGSLFQTSDFRSDMLIASNTYAYTLLNVAAGAPRIQRLARLADVHAAGMSVLLSNAFVADAPPVPGVVEVSPQYGQALKSTFIFSLVGWMDEALDSVEFAVYGFRVGPSSSMEYNAGVLTCTSPCTKPPVDWHD
;
A
#
# COMPACT_ATOMS: atom_id res chain seq x y z
N SER A 1 -32.86 16.22 36.15
CA SER A 1 -31.57 15.90 35.52
C SER A 1 -31.54 14.41 35.25
N GLY A 2 -31.33 13.98 34.01
CA GLY A 2 -31.16 12.56 33.69
C GLY A 2 -29.68 12.20 33.79
N SER A 3 -29.33 11.21 34.60
CA SER A 3 -28.04 10.53 34.50
C SER A 3 -28.17 9.38 33.50
N PHE A 4 -27.17 9.21 32.65
CA PHE A 4 -27.01 7.99 31.87
C PHE A 4 -25.78 7.27 32.40
N GLN A 5 -25.89 5.95 32.55
CA GLN A 5 -24.78 5.07 32.88
C GLN A 5 -24.29 4.45 31.59
N VAL A 6 -22.99 4.59 31.32
CA VAL A 6 -22.31 3.87 30.24
C VAL A 6 -21.64 2.68 30.88
N GLU A 7 -22.16 1.48 30.62
CA GLU A 7 -21.54 0.24 31.04
C GLU A 7 -20.47 -0.12 30.01
N VAL A 8 -19.21 0.15 30.34
CA VAL A 8 -18.07 -0.27 29.52
C VAL A 8 -17.80 -1.73 29.87
N ALA A 9 -17.91 -2.62 28.88
CA ALA A 9 -17.60 -4.04 29.08
C ALA A 9 -16.16 -4.16 29.63
N ARG A 10 -16.00 -4.86 30.76
CA ARG A 10 -14.69 -5.02 31.42
C ARG A 10 -13.64 -5.72 30.54
N ASP A 11 -14.07 -6.39 29.48
CA ASP A 11 -13.22 -7.20 28.60
C ASP A 11 -12.95 -6.53 27.25
N SER A 12 -13.31 -5.25 27.07
CA SER A 12 -12.97 -4.54 25.83
C SER A 12 -11.48 -4.19 25.79
N ALA A 13 -10.83 -4.40 24.64
CA ALA A 13 -9.46 -3.96 24.41
C ALA A 13 -9.31 -2.45 24.69
N PRO A 14 -8.15 -2.01 25.23
CA PRO A 14 -7.91 -0.59 25.45
C PRO A 14 -8.02 0.20 24.13
N PRO A 15 -8.44 1.48 24.16
CA PRO A 15 -8.46 2.30 22.96
C PRO A 15 -7.07 2.40 22.34
N VAL A 16 -7.01 2.32 21.00
CA VAL A 16 -5.75 2.33 20.25
C VAL A 16 -5.79 3.38 19.16
N THR A 17 -4.72 4.17 19.08
CA THR A 17 -4.49 5.11 17.98
C THR A 17 -3.39 4.56 17.08
N PHE A 18 -3.69 4.32 15.82
CA PHE A 18 -2.71 3.95 14.80
C PHE A 18 -2.15 5.18 14.10
N THR A 19 -0.84 5.18 13.84
CA THR A 19 -0.18 6.12 12.93
C THR A 19 0.34 5.34 11.73
N THR A 20 -0.16 5.68 10.53
CA THR A 20 0.23 5.09 9.25
C THR A 20 0.72 6.17 8.29
N PRO A 21 1.65 5.87 7.37
CA PRO A 21 2.10 6.84 6.36
C PRO A 21 1.08 7.00 5.21
N TRP A 22 0.05 6.15 5.15
CA TRP A 22 -1.05 6.24 4.20
C TRP A 22 -2.35 6.71 4.85
N ALA A 23 -3.22 7.31 4.05
CA ALA A 23 -4.61 7.53 4.37
C ALA A 23 -5.41 6.22 4.30
N ASN A 24 -6.59 6.17 4.93
CA ASN A 24 -7.48 5.02 4.80
C ASN A 24 -7.91 4.82 3.34
N GLN A 25 -7.76 3.61 2.83
CA GLN A 25 -7.91 3.23 1.41
C GLN A 25 -6.92 3.93 0.47
N GLY A 26 -5.83 4.50 1.00
CA GLY A 26 -4.75 5.02 0.18
C GLY A 26 -4.04 3.91 -0.59
N ARG A 27 -3.48 4.24 -1.75
CA ARG A 27 -2.62 3.34 -2.53
C ARG A 27 -1.20 3.37 -1.97
N VAL A 28 -0.61 2.20 -1.80
CA VAL A 28 0.77 2.06 -1.32
C VAL A 28 1.53 1.22 -2.32
N SER A 29 2.59 1.81 -2.87
CA SER A 29 3.44 1.15 -3.85
C SER A 29 4.05 -0.13 -3.29
N MET A 30 3.93 -1.22 -4.05
CA MET A 30 4.59 -2.49 -3.81
C MET A 30 6.10 -2.43 -4.08
N THR A 31 6.60 -1.37 -4.72
CA THR A 31 8.05 -1.15 -4.90
C THR A 31 8.68 -0.43 -3.71
N THR A 32 7.88 0.17 -2.83
CA THR A 32 8.36 0.72 -1.57
C THR A 32 8.93 -0.41 -0.69
N GLN A 33 10.08 -0.15 -0.05
CA GLN A 33 10.74 -1.12 0.84
C GLN A 33 10.60 -0.75 2.32
N THR A 34 10.06 0.43 2.62
CA THR A 34 10.04 0.96 3.97
C THR A 34 8.71 1.62 4.25
N ALA A 35 8.03 1.17 5.30
CA ALA A 35 6.92 1.87 5.91
C ALA A 35 7.01 1.66 7.42
N VAL A 36 6.75 2.70 8.19
CA VAL A 36 6.72 2.62 9.64
C VAL A 36 5.28 2.78 10.10
N VAL A 37 4.79 1.81 10.86
CA VAL A 37 3.46 1.82 11.47
C VAL A 37 3.62 1.75 12.98
N SER A 38 2.88 2.58 13.69
CA SER A 38 2.83 2.54 15.14
C SER A 38 1.40 2.49 15.67
N ALA A 39 1.25 1.92 16.86
CA ALA A 39 0.01 1.83 17.62
C ALA A 39 0.28 2.30 19.05
N SER A 40 -0.52 3.24 19.52
CA SER A 40 -0.48 3.75 20.88
C SER A 40 -1.74 3.31 21.65
N LEU A 41 -1.55 2.48 22.67
CA LEU A 41 -2.57 2.07 23.62
C LEU A 41 -2.79 3.18 24.65
N GLN A 42 -4.05 3.58 24.83
CA GLN A 42 -4.44 4.51 25.88
C GLN A 42 -4.69 3.76 27.19
N LEU A 43 -3.60 3.39 27.86
CA LEU A 43 -3.65 2.73 29.16
C LEU A 43 -3.86 3.76 30.29
N SER A 44 -4.63 3.37 31.29
CA SER A 44 -4.82 4.14 32.52
C SER A 44 -4.94 3.22 33.73
N LEU A 45 -4.94 3.76 34.95
CA LEU A 45 -5.20 2.98 36.16
C LEU A 45 -6.54 2.22 36.13
N GLN A 46 -7.49 2.70 35.31
CA GLN A 46 -8.81 2.08 35.15
C GLN A 46 -8.92 1.21 33.89
N CYS A 47 -7.91 1.23 33.02
CA CYS A 47 -7.87 0.49 31.76
C CYS A 47 -6.44 -0.03 31.56
N GLN A 48 -6.12 -1.12 32.24
CA GLN A 48 -4.83 -1.80 32.11
C GLN A 48 -4.96 -2.91 31.06
N ALA A 49 -3.86 -3.22 30.38
CA ALA A 49 -3.82 -4.43 29.56
C ALA A 49 -4.00 -5.66 30.48
N PRO A 50 -4.71 -6.71 30.05
CA PRO A 50 -4.84 -7.92 30.85
C PRO A 50 -3.48 -8.51 31.22
N ASP A 51 -3.34 -9.01 32.44
CA ASP A 51 -2.10 -9.65 32.89
C ASP A 51 -1.71 -10.80 31.96
N GLY A 52 -0.45 -10.83 31.54
CA GLY A 52 0.07 -11.85 30.62
C GLY A 52 -0.35 -11.68 29.15
N SER A 53 -0.87 -10.51 28.76
CA SER A 53 -1.09 -10.17 27.35
C SER A 53 0.23 -10.11 26.58
N GLU A 54 0.31 -10.79 25.44
CA GLU A 54 1.37 -10.63 24.45
C GLU A 54 0.82 -9.88 23.24
N TRP A 55 1.47 -8.79 22.85
CA TRP A 55 1.07 -8.00 21.68
C TRP A 55 1.92 -8.37 20.47
N GLN A 56 1.27 -8.62 19.33
CA GLN A 56 1.95 -9.02 18.10
C GLN A 56 1.46 -8.21 16.90
N TRP A 57 2.39 -7.74 16.08
CA TRP A 57 2.07 -7.15 14.79
C TRP A 57 1.83 -8.22 13.74
N TRP A 58 0.81 -8.00 12.92
CA TRP A 58 0.47 -8.85 11.79
C TRP A 58 0.05 -8.00 10.58
N LEU A 59 0.37 -8.49 9.38
CA LEU A 59 -0.21 -8.03 8.14
C LEU A 59 -1.49 -8.83 7.86
N VAL A 60 -2.56 -8.14 7.47
CA VAL A 60 -3.87 -8.73 7.18
C VAL A 60 -4.29 -8.36 5.77
N ASP A 61 -4.75 -9.35 5.01
CA ASP A 61 -5.51 -9.15 3.79
C ASP A 61 -6.97 -8.93 4.19
N VAL A 62 -7.41 -7.68 4.09
CA VAL A 62 -8.76 -7.24 4.45
C VAL A 62 -9.79 -7.77 3.47
N THR A 63 -9.42 -7.91 2.19
CA THR A 63 -10.30 -8.44 1.14
C THR A 63 -10.67 -9.89 1.44
N SER A 64 -9.69 -10.73 1.82
CA SER A 64 -9.93 -12.14 2.13
C SER A 64 -10.13 -12.46 3.61
N GLN A 65 -10.00 -11.46 4.49
CA GLN A 65 -10.08 -11.58 5.96
C GLN A 65 -9.06 -12.58 6.53
N ARG A 66 -7.83 -12.56 5.99
CA ARG A 66 -6.77 -13.51 6.33
C ARG A 66 -5.59 -12.84 7.00
N LEU A 67 -5.03 -13.54 8.00
CA LEU A 67 -3.69 -13.22 8.48
C LEU A 67 -2.69 -13.64 7.40
N VAL A 68 -1.86 -12.69 6.96
CA VAL A 68 -0.86 -12.90 5.91
C VAL A 68 0.44 -13.33 6.55
N GLU A 69 0.98 -12.49 7.44
CA GLU A 69 2.30 -12.70 8.01
C GLU A 69 2.44 -12.01 9.37
N ARG A 70 3.18 -12.66 10.28
CA ARG A 70 3.59 -12.03 11.55
C ARG A 70 4.76 -11.10 11.29
N LEU A 71 4.65 -9.88 11.76
CA LEU A 71 5.67 -8.85 11.56
C LEU A 71 6.59 -8.74 12.76
N GLY A 72 7.82 -8.30 12.50
CA GLY A 72 8.77 -7.91 13.55
C GLY A 72 8.28 -6.68 14.31
N MET A 73 8.57 -6.63 15.62
CA MET A 73 8.45 -5.40 16.41
C MET A 73 9.81 -4.70 16.42
N ASP A 74 9.83 -3.37 16.27
CA ASP A 74 11.07 -2.62 16.24
C ASP A 74 11.82 -2.69 17.58
N PRO A 75 13.17 -2.69 17.58
CA PRO A 75 13.95 -2.68 18.82
C PRO A 75 13.60 -1.48 19.70
N GLY A 76 13.50 -1.72 21.02
CA GLY A 76 13.07 -0.69 21.98
C GLY A 76 11.55 -0.56 22.11
N PHE A 77 10.79 -1.43 21.44
CA PHE A 77 9.34 -1.54 21.60
C PHE A 77 8.92 -2.93 22.14
N PRO A 78 7.82 -3.01 22.92
CA PRO A 78 7.01 -1.87 23.37
C PRO A 78 7.79 -0.93 24.30
N SER A 79 7.36 0.33 24.40
CA SER A 79 7.97 1.29 25.33
C SER A 79 7.96 0.73 26.77
N GLU A 80 8.81 1.23 27.67
CA GLU A 80 8.84 0.76 29.07
C GLU A 80 7.48 0.89 29.77
N GLU A 81 6.63 1.82 29.32
CA GLU A 81 5.25 2.00 29.77
C GLU A 81 4.24 1.05 29.10
N GLY A 82 4.67 0.20 28.18
CA GLY A 82 3.86 -0.80 27.49
C GLY A 82 2.77 -0.22 26.59
N SER A 83 2.84 1.07 26.27
CA SER A 83 1.77 1.83 25.62
C SER A 83 2.03 2.05 24.13
N LEU A 84 3.28 2.09 23.68
CA LEU A 84 3.62 2.33 22.28
C LEU A 84 4.21 1.07 21.65
N PHE A 85 3.70 0.71 20.48
CA PHE A 85 4.11 -0.43 19.67
C PHE A 85 4.46 0.06 18.28
N GLN A 86 5.55 -0.42 17.71
CA GLN A 86 5.99 0.00 16.38
C GLN A 86 6.55 -1.16 15.58
N THR A 87 6.34 -1.10 14.27
CA THR A 87 6.98 -1.98 13.29
C THR A 87 7.40 -1.18 12.06
N SER A 88 8.60 -1.46 11.58
CA SER A 88 9.14 -1.02 10.29
C SER A 88 9.21 -2.16 9.25
N ASP A 89 8.67 -3.33 9.61
CA ASP A 89 8.67 -4.54 8.78
C ASP A 89 7.59 -4.45 7.69
N PHE A 90 7.94 -3.81 6.58
CA PHE A 90 7.08 -3.68 5.41
C PHE A 90 7.28 -4.86 4.45
N ARG A 91 6.31 -5.78 4.44
CA ARG A 91 6.35 -7.03 3.65
C ARG A 91 5.73 -6.87 2.27
N SER A 92 6.30 -5.99 1.45
CA SER A 92 5.83 -5.77 0.07
C SER A 92 5.87 -7.04 -0.79
N ASP A 93 6.79 -7.97 -0.47
CA ASP A 93 6.95 -9.28 -1.09
C ASP A 93 5.72 -10.18 -0.95
N MET A 94 4.87 -9.93 0.05
CA MET A 94 3.68 -10.73 0.35
C MET A 94 2.39 -10.10 -0.20
N LEU A 95 2.49 -8.91 -0.80
CA LEU A 95 1.32 -8.19 -1.30
C LEU A 95 0.93 -8.71 -2.70
N ILE A 96 -0.37 -8.85 -2.90
CA ILE A 96 -1.00 -9.09 -4.18
C ILE A 96 -1.60 -7.77 -4.66
N ALA A 97 -1.27 -7.37 -5.89
CA ALA A 97 -1.75 -6.14 -6.50
C ALA A 97 -3.29 -6.03 -6.41
N SER A 98 -3.79 -4.81 -6.20
CA SER A 98 -5.22 -4.50 -6.05
C SER A 98 -5.93 -5.08 -4.82
N ASN A 99 -5.29 -5.92 -4.00
CA ASN A 99 -5.88 -6.33 -2.73
C ASN A 99 -5.76 -5.21 -1.69
N THR A 100 -6.68 -5.22 -0.73
CA THR A 100 -6.70 -4.28 0.40
C THR A 100 -6.06 -4.93 1.62
N TYR A 101 -5.09 -4.25 2.22
CA TYR A 101 -4.37 -4.71 3.40
C TYR A 101 -4.52 -3.75 4.57
N ALA A 102 -4.29 -4.24 5.78
CA ALA A 102 -4.14 -3.43 6.96
C ALA A 102 -3.12 -4.07 7.90
N TYR A 103 -2.49 -3.23 8.71
CA TYR A 103 -1.68 -3.70 9.83
C TYR A 103 -2.62 -3.96 11.01
N THR A 104 -2.35 -5.01 11.78
CA THR A 104 -3.09 -5.26 13.01
C THR A 104 -2.16 -5.50 14.19
N LEU A 105 -2.56 -4.95 15.33
CA LEU A 105 -1.97 -5.28 16.62
C LEU A 105 -2.90 -6.27 17.33
N LEU A 106 -2.45 -7.51 17.46
CA LEU A 106 -3.19 -8.58 18.13
C LEU A 106 -2.83 -8.63 19.62
N ASN A 107 -3.82 -8.68 20.49
CA ASN A 107 -3.62 -9.09 21.89
C ASN A 107 -3.84 -10.60 22.03
N VAL A 108 -2.80 -11.29 22.44
CA VAL A 108 -2.79 -12.73 22.72
C VAL A 108 -2.82 -12.94 24.22
N ALA A 109 -3.94 -13.42 24.73
CA ALA A 109 -4.04 -13.78 26.14
C ALA A 109 -3.11 -14.95 26.48
N ALA A 110 -2.59 -14.96 27.72
CA ALA A 110 -1.77 -16.06 28.22
C ALA A 110 -2.52 -17.40 28.07
N GLY A 111 -1.89 -18.36 27.38
CA GLY A 111 -2.46 -19.69 27.14
C GLY A 111 -3.40 -19.80 25.92
N ALA A 112 -3.59 -18.72 25.15
CA ALA A 112 -4.31 -18.78 23.87
C ALA A 112 -3.63 -19.77 22.90
N PRO A 113 -4.40 -20.41 21.99
CA PRO A 113 -3.82 -21.29 20.98
C PRO A 113 -2.85 -20.49 20.09
N ARG A 114 -1.76 -21.13 19.66
CA ARG A 114 -0.75 -20.48 18.82
C ARG A 114 -1.40 -19.93 17.55
N ILE A 115 -1.29 -18.61 17.33
CA ILE A 115 -1.84 -17.89 16.17
C ILE A 115 -1.38 -18.48 14.84
N GLN A 116 -0.20 -19.12 14.79
CA GLN A 116 0.33 -19.80 13.59
C GLN A 116 -0.64 -20.82 12.96
N ARG A 117 -1.67 -21.26 13.69
CA ARG A 117 -2.72 -22.17 13.19
C ARG A 117 -3.98 -21.46 12.69
N LEU A 118 -4.11 -20.17 12.95
CA LEU A 118 -5.28 -19.36 12.62
C LEU A 118 -4.98 -18.58 11.34
N ALA A 119 -5.64 -18.96 10.26
CA ALA A 119 -5.43 -18.31 8.96
C ALA A 119 -6.40 -17.14 8.71
N ARG A 120 -7.50 -17.07 9.48
CA ARG A 120 -8.59 -16.10 9.28
C ARG A 120 -8.84 -15.27 10.53
N LEU A 121 -9.23 -14.01 10.33
CA LEU A 121 -9.60 -13.12 11.44
C LEU A 121 -10.76 -13.67 12.28
N ALA A 122 -11.72 -14.35 11.66
CA ALA A 122 -12.82 -14.98 12.37
C ALA A 122 -12.33 -16.03 13.39
N ASP A 123 -11.29 -16.80 13.06
CA ASP A 123 -10.72 -17.81 13.95
C ASP A 123 -9.96 -17.15 15.11
N VAL A 124 -9.32 -16.00 14.85
CA VAL A 124 -8.65 -15.18 15.87
C VAL A 124 -9.66 -14.66 16.89
N HIS A 125 -10.78 -14.11 16.41
CA HIS A 125 -11.87 -13.67 17.27
C HIS A 125 -12.50 -14.84 18.04
N ALA A 126 -12.73 -15.98 17.39
CA ALA A 126 -13.27 -17.18 18.04
C ALA A 126 -12.33 -17.75 19.13
N ALA A 127 -11.02 -17.53 18.99
CA ALA A 127 -10.03 -17.86 20.00
C ALA A 127 -9.94 -16.83 21.14
N GLY A 128 -10.82 -15.81 21.17
CA GLY A 128 -10.88 -14.80 22.22
C GLY A 128 -9.79 -13.73 22.13
N MET A 129 -9.11 -13.61 20.98
CA MET A 129 -8.09 -12.58 20.78
C MET A 129 -8.71 -11.28 20.28
N SER A 130 -8.14 -10.16 20.76
CA SER A 130 -8.52 -8.83 20.31
C SER A 130 -7.72 -8.44 19.07
N VAL A 131 -8.43 -8.05 18.02
CA VAL A 131 -7.86 -7.59 16.74
C VAL A 131 -8.09 -6.11 16.62
N LEU A 132 -7.02 -5.33 16.44
CA LEU A 132 -7.09 -3.89 16.27
C LEU A 132 -6.46 -3.55 14.92
N LEU A 133 -7.24 -3.01 13.99
CA LEU A 133 -6.79 -2.73 12.62
C LEU A 133 -6.38 -1.28 12.46
N SER A 134 -5.28 -1.05 11.73
CA SER A 134 -4.89 0.26 11.25
C SER A 134 -5.81 0.75 10.13
N ASN A 135 -5.55 1.95 9.62
CA ASN A 135 -6.05 2.36 8.30
C ASN A 135 -5.65 1.31 7.25
N ALA A 136 -6.61 0.94 6.41
CA ALA A 136 -6.37 0.02 5.32
C ALA A 136 -5.69 0.75 4.15
N PHE A 137 -4.98 0.01 3.30
CA PHE A 137 -4.36 0.49 2.07
C PHE A 137 -4.55 -0.50 0.94
N VAL A 138 -4.54 -0.03 -0.30
CA VAL A 138 -4.55 -0.87 -1.50
C VAL A 138 -3.11 -1.08 -1.96
N ALA A 139 -2.72 -2.33 -2.19
CA ALA A 139 -1.41 -2.65 -2.74
C ALA A 139 -1.34 -2.24 -4.21
N ASP A 140 -0.44 -1.32 -4.51
CA ASP A 140 -0.31 -0.66 -5.81
C ASP A 140 0.93 -1.20 -6.54
N ALA A 141 0.71 -1.98 -7.59
CA ALA A 141 1.77 -2.53 -8.42
C ALA A 141 2.28 -1.47 -9.40
N PRO A 142 3.56 -1.53 -9.81
CA PRO A 142 4.00 -0.70 -10.92
C PRO A 142 3.21 -1.08 -12.19
N PRO A 143 2.87 -0.10 -13.05
CA PRO A 143 2.15 -0.38 -14.28
C PRO A 143 2.95 -1.32 -15.17
N VAL A 144 2.24 -2.23 -15.84
CA VAL A 144 2.81 -3.14 -16.82
C VAL A 144 3.22 -2.32 -18.04
N PRO A 145 4.50 -2.39 -18.47
CA PRO A 145 4.96 -1.64 -19.63
C PRO A 145 4.24 -2.11 -20.89
N GLY A 146 3.71 -1.16 -21.65
CA GLY A 146 3.11 -1.37 -22.96
C GLY A 146 3.82 -0.58 -24.05
N VAL A 147 3.17 -0.50 -25.21
CA VAL A 147 3.62 0.32 -26.34
C VAL A 147 2.55 1.35 -26.71
N VAL A 148 3.01 2.51 -27.15
CA VAL A 148 2.16 3.53 -27.78
C VAL A 148 2.23 3.31 -29.28
N GLU A 149 1.14 2.84 -29.88
CA GLU A 149 0.99 2.76 -31.33
C GLU A 149 0.49 4.10 -31.86
N VAL A 150 1.23 4.68 -32.80
CA VAL A 150 0.90 5.96 -33.41
C VAL A 150 0.52 5.72 -34.87
N SER A 151 -0.75 5.99 -35.21
CA SER A 151 -1.27 5.81 -36.56
C SER A 151 -1.76 7.14 -37.14
N PRO A 152 -1.34 7.53 -38.36
CA PRO A 152 -1.89 8.71 -39.02
C PRO A 152 -3.36 8.45 -39.41
N GLN A 153 -4.26 9.37 -39.07
CA GLN A 153 -5.68 9.25 -39.40
C GLN A 153 -5.95 9.44 -40.90
N TYR A 154 -5.16 10.29 -41.58
CA TYR A 154 -5.23 10.56 -43.02
C TYR A 154 -3.83 10.82 -43.62
N GLY A 155 -3.68 10.71 -44.95
CA GLY A 155 -2.38 10.69 -45.67
C GLY A 155 -1.43 11.90 -45.55
N GLN A 156 -0.26 11.78 -46.19
CA GLN A 156 0.94 12.65 -46.18
C GLN A 156 1.37 13.21 -44.80
N ALA A 157 2.43 12.59 -44.26
CA ALA A 157 2.98 12.64 -42.89
C ALA A 157 3.19 14.00 -42.19
N LEU A 158 2.90 15.14 -42.83
CA LEU A 158 3.22 16.48 -42.32
C LEU A 158 1.99 17.32 -41.91
N LYS A 159 0.75 16.85 -42.15
CA LYS A 159 -0.49 17.57 -41.76
C LYS A 159 -1.55 16.70 -41.08
N SER A 160 -1.23 15.45 -40.80
CA SER A 160 -2.20 14.45 -40.36
C SER A 160 -2.44 14.52 -38.86
N THR A 161 -3.70 14.42 -38.45
CA THR A 161 -4.07 14.02 -37.09
C THR A 161 -3.52 12.63 -36.83
N PHE A 162 -2.91 12.42 -35.67
CA PHE A 162 -2.44 11.11 -35.22
C PHE A 162 -3.40 10.56 -34.18
N ILE A 163 -3.66 9.26 -34.27
CA ILE A 163 -4.34 8.49 -33.24
C ILE A 163 -3.25 7.75 -32.46
N PHE A 164 -3.28 7.95 -31.14
CA PHE A 164 -2.45 7.21 -30.20
C PHE A 164 -3.29 6.09 -29.62
N SER A 165 -2.83 4.85 -29.78
CA SER A 165 -3.43 3.68 -29.15
C SER A 165 -2.42 3.09 -28.18
N LEU A 166 -2.87 2.78 -26.97
CA LEU A 166 -2.04 2.14 -25.97
C LEU A 166 -2.30 0.64 -26.04
N VAL A 167 -1.26 -0.13 -26.30
CA VAL A 167 -1.34 -1.59 -26.44
C VAL A 167 -0.47 -2.24 -25.38
N GLY A 168 -1.07 -3.16 -24.61
CA GLY A 168 -0.36 -3.92 -23.57
C GLY A 168 -0.03 -3.13 -22.30
N TRP A 169 -0.32 -1.82 -22.25
CA TRP A 169 -0.21 -1.05 -21.02
C TRP A 169 -1.35 -1.45 -20.09
N MET A 170 -1.02 -1.87 -18.86
CA MET A 170 -2.00 -2.28 -17.87
C MET A 170 -1.62 -1.69 -16.51
N ASP A 171 -2.60 -1.13 -15.84
CA ASP A 171 -2.52 -0.60 -14.49
C ASP A 171 -3.85 -0.97 -13.81
N GLU A 172 -3.83 -1.23 -12.52
CA GLU A 172 -5.03 -1.44 -11.72
C GLU A 172 -5.96 -0.21 -11.68
N ALA A 173 -5.44 0.97 -12.02
CA ALA A 173 -6.16 2.24 -11.97
C ALA A 173 -6.19 2.98 -13.30
N LEU A 174 -6.59 2.28 -14.39
CA LEU A 174 -6.61 2.82 -15.76
C LEU A 174 -7.35 4.16 -15.90
N ASP A 175 -8.34 4.41 -15.05
CA ASP A 175 -9.13 5.65 -15.04
C ASP A 175 -8.38 6.86 -14.42
N SER A 176 -7.34 6.60 -13.65
CA SER A 176 -6.45 7.64 -13.08
C SER A 176 -5.14 7.83 -13.84
N VAL A 177 -4.90 7.05 -14.91
CA VAL A 177 -3.65 7.17 -15.68
C VAL A 177 -3.70 8.43 -16.55
N GLU A 178 -2.75 9.32 -16.31
CA GLU A 178 -2.53 10.50 -17.15
C GLU A 178 -1.41 10.24 -18.16
N PHE A 179 -1.63 10.65 -19.41
CA PHE A 179 -0.64 10.51 -20.49
C PHE A 179 -0.15 11.88 -20.94
N ALA A 180 1.16 12.04 -21.03
CA ALA A 180 1.80 13.20 -21.65
C ALA A 180 2.59 12.78 -22.89
N VAL A 181 2.28 13.40 -24.04
CA VAL A 181 3.01 13.20 -25.29
C VAL A 181 3.89 14.42 -25.55
N TYR A 182 5.21 14.21 -25.60
CA TYR A 182 6.18 15.26 -25.87
C TYR A 182 6.68 15.18 -27.31
N GLY A 183 6.47 16.25 -28.08
CA GLY A 183 7.11 16.45 -29.37
C GLY A 183 8.36 17.31 -29.23
N PHE A 184 9.43 16.96 -29.96
CA PHE A 184 10.60 17.82 -30.08
C PHE A 184 10.96 18.03 -31.55
N ARG A 185 11.52 19.21 -31.84
CA ARG A 185 11.96 19.54 -33.19
C ARG A 185 13.29 18.86 -33.47
N VAL A 186 13.32 18.13 -34.56
CA VAL A 186 14.54 17.54 -35.13
C VAL A 186 15.22 18.62 -35.99
N GLY A 187 16.51 18.87 -35.77
CA GLY A 187 17.25 19.91 -36.48
C GLY A 187 17.44 19.59 -37.97
N PRO A 188 17.72 20.58 -38.83
CA PRO A 188 17.88 20.36 -40.28
C PRO A 188 19.07 19.47 -40.64
N SER A 189 20.04 19.31 -39.75
CA SER A 189 21.20 18.42 -39.89
C SER A 189 21.01 17.05 -39.24
N SER A 190 19.83 16.77 -38.70
CA SER A 190 19.51 15.53 -38.00
C SER A 190 18.79 14.57 -38.95
N SER A 191 19.14 13.30 -38.91
CA SER A 191 18.44 12.24 -39.63
C SER A 191 17.70 11.34 -38.65
N MET A 192 16.50 10.91 -39.04
CA MET A 192 15.70 9.94 -38.31
C MET A 192 15.66 8.66 -39.12
N GLU A 193 16.07 7.54 -38.53
CA GLU A 193 16.01 6.22 -39.13
C GLU A 193 15.12 5.32 -38.27
N TYR A 194 14.09 4.73 -38.89
CA TYR A 194 13.22 3.77 -38.23
C TYR A 194 13.65 2.35 -38.62
N ASN A 195 14.05 1.55 -37.64
CA ASN A 195 14.46 0.16 -37.86
C ASN A 195 13.88 -0.74 -36.75
N ALA A 196 13.08 -1.74 -37.15
CA ALA A 196 12.52 -2.77 -36.27
C ALA A 196 11.82 -2.22 -35.00
N GLY A 197 11.00 -1.19 -35.14
CA GLY A 197 10.29 -0.60 -34.00
C GLY A 197 11.08 0.47 -33.24
N VAL A 198 12.36 0.65 -33.54
CA VAL A 198 13.22 1.66 -32.91
C VAL A 198 13.40 2.84 -33.84
N LEU A 199 13.07 4.03 -33.35
CA LEU A 199 13.32 5.29 -34.04
C LEU A 199 14.66 5.85 -33.54
N THR A 200 15.68 5.78 -34.39
CA THR A 200 17.03 6.24 -34.09
C THR A 200 17.22 7.63 -34.68
N CYS A 201 17.72 8.58 -33.88
CA CYS A 201 18.12 9.88 -34.39
C CYS A 201 19.64 10.02 -34.43
N THR A 202 20.18 10.47 -35.56
CA THR A 202 21.60 10.77 -35.77
C THR A 202 21.78 12.26 -36.00
N SER A 203 22.68 12.91 -35.22
CA SER A 203 22.96 14.37 -35.22
C SER A 203 21.81 15.21 -34.59
N PRO A 204 22.08 16.38 -33.96
CA PRO A 204 21.67 16.69 -32.60
C PRO A 204 20.15 16.65 -32.39
N CYS A 205 19.66 15.50 -31.92
CA CYS A 205 18.36 15.36 -31.31
C CYS A 205 18.49 15.58 -29.81
N THR A 206 18.20 16.79 -29.35
CA THR A 206 18.10 17.07 -27.92
C THR A 206 16.75 16.59 -27.44
N LYS A 207 16.72 15.47 -26.71
CA LYS A 207 15.52 15.05 -25.98
C LYS A 207 15.18 16.17 -24.98
N PRO A 208 13.93 16.66 -24.91
CA PRO A 208 13.56 17.63 -23.90
C PRO A 208 13.72 17.00 -22.51
N PRO A 209 14.10 17.79 -21.48
CA PRO A 209 14.00 17.31 -20.10
C PRO A 209 12.53 16.97 -19.83
N VAL A 210 12.27 15.73 -19.43
CA VAL A 210 10.96 15.30 -18.95
C VAL A 210 11.06 15.34 -17.43
N ASP A 211 10.29 16.24 -16.82
CA ASP A 211 10.17 16.31 -15.37
C ASP A 211 9.12 15.26 -14.95
N TRP A 212 9.54 14.28 -14.16
CA TRP A 212 8.64 13.27 -13.62
C TRP A 212 8.18 13.76 -12.25
N HIS A 213 6.88 13.86 -12.05
CA HIS A 213 6.29 14.15 -10.75
C HIS A 213 5.40 12.97 -10.39
N ASP A 214 5.72 12.33 -9.26
CA ASP A 214 4.86 11.34 -8.61
C ASP A 214 3.79 12.04 -7.76
#